data_AF-A0AAU5KRG3-F1
#
_entry.id   AF-A0AAU5KRG3-F1
#
_cell.length_a   1.000
_cell.length_b   1.000
_cell.length_c   1.000
_cell.angle_alpha   90.00
_cell.angle_beta   90.00
_cell.angle_gamma   90.00
#
_symmetry.space_group_name_H-M   'P 1'
#
loop_
_entity.id
_entity.type
_entity.pdbx_description
1 polymer ?
#
loop_
_entity_poly.entity_id
_entity_poly.type
_entity_poly.pdbx_seq_one_letter_code
_entity_poly.pdbx_strand_id
1 'polypeptide(L)'
;MFRPTSRAAAAAGLLLTLGLATACSTGQESVKSGDASVAPVSGKISITYLQKQGDQEYFVGEAAGAKAKAAELGVDLKVVNLGNDANKTISEVQSAVAQKTNGVIIVVPDPAVGPQVVQTARDAKVALLTSDDQICASGPDPAACSKDDLVSRIGFSGLQMGGEVGKRAGEEFKKAGWNPAETRVISAWKQDVTVCGDRVKGAKEAFAAAVPGVQNIDVATDNTPTGAQDKIAATVTANPGVKNWVLWGCNDENVQGGVTALQNAGVSADHVVGVGLGAYLACKDWSGGKPTGMKAALFINGKDVGALAVQTMYDKLKNSKDFPKEAFAPTTMVDATTWQSAGVTCS
;
A
#
# COMPACT_ATOMS: atom_id res chain seq x y z
N MET A 1 75.95 -17.37 -33.51
CA MET A 1 75.77 -16.47 -32.34
C MET A 1 75.57 -15.06 -32.85
N PHE A 2 74.39 -14.50 -32.58
CA PHE A 2 73.88 -13.27 -33.15
C PHE A 2 74.49 -12.01 -32.49
N ARG A 3 74.85 -11.07 -33.37
CA ARG A 3 74.89 -9.60 -33.25
C ARG A 3 73.69 -8.98 -32.46
N PRO A 4 73.62 -7.65 -32.22
CA PRO A 4 74.64 -6.69 -31.76
C PRO A 4 74.08 -5.53 -30.86
N THR A 5 74.99 -4.68 -30.37
CA THR A 5 74.94 -3.19 -30.22
C THR A 5 73.67 -2.44 -29.79
N SER A 6 73.81 -1.55 -28.79
CA SER A 6 73.98 -0.08 -28.94
C SER A 6 73.34 0.71 -27.78
N ARG A 7 74.05 1.71 -27.27
CA ARG A 7 73.49 2.83 -26.50
C ARG A 7 74.12 4.12 -27.01
N ALA A 8 73.29 5.01 -27.54
CA ALA A 8 73.64 6.40 -27.82
C ALA A 8 72.66 7.29 -27.05
N ALA A 9 73.21 8.28 -26.33
CA ALA A 9 72.54 9.49 -25.87
C ALA A 9 72.44 10.48 -27.08
N ALA A 10 71.68 11.57 -27.12
CA ALA A 10 71.08 12.43 -26.13
C ALA A 10 70.00 13.34 -26.78
N ALA A 11 69.18 13.96 -25.91
CA ALA A 11 68.70 15.35 -25.92
C ALA A 11 67.77 15.95 -27.02
N ALA A 12 66.70 16.56 -26.48
CA ALA A 12 66.03 17.83 -26.84
C ALA A 12 65.19 17.94 -28.12
N GLY A 13 63.95 18.43 -27.94
CA GLY A 13 63.11 18.92 -29.04
C GLY A 13 61.65 19.10 -28.64
N LEU A 14 61.31 20.26 -28.10
CA LEU A 14 59.94 20.73 -27.92
C LEU A 14 59.43 21.27 -29.28
N LEU A 15 58.45 20.61 -29.90
CA LEU A 15 57.78 21.10 -31.11
C LEU A 15 56.28 20.76 -31.05
N LEU A 16 55.46 21.78 -31.30
CA LEU A 16 54.00 21.74 -31.39
C LEU A 16 53.51 20.81 -32.51
N THR A 17 52.49 20.00 -32.21
CA THR A 17 51.56 19.48 -33.22
C THR A 17 50.12 19.58 -32.74
N LEU A 18 49.30 20.27 -33.54
CA LEU A 18 47.84 20.26 -33.50
C LEU A 18 47.32 18.83 -33.73
N GLY A 19 46.41 18.37 -32.86
CA GLY A 19 45.65 17.15 -33.04
C GLY A 19 44.27 17.30 -32.42
N LEU A 20 43.23 17.29 -33.26
CA LEU A 20 41.82 17.32 -32.87
C LEU A 20 41.43 16.08 -32.07
N ALA A 21 40.79 16.28 -30.92
CA ALA A 21 39.84 15.35 -30.34
C ALA A 21 38.81 16.13 -29.51
N THR A 22 37.76 16.62 -30.16
CA THR A 22 36.50 16.98 -29.50
C THR A 22 35.86 15.69 -28.98
N ALA A 23 36.28 15.27 -27.80
CA ALA A 23 35.54 14.29 -27.01
C ALA A 23 34.32 14.99 -26.41
N CYS A 24 33.16 14.75 -27.02
CA CYS A 24 31.87 14.98 -26.40
C CYS A 24 31.78 14.14 -25.13
N SER A 25 32.11 14.71 -23.98
CA SER A 25 31.65 14.17 -22.70
C SER A 25 30.25 14.72 -22.49
N THR A 26 29.26 13.99 -22.98
CA THR A 26 27.88 14.08 -22.48
C THR A 26 27.92 13.61 -21.03
N GLY A 27 28.26 14.54 -20.14
CA GLY A 27 28.13 14.40 -18.69
C GLY A 27 26.66 14.31 -18.37
N GLN A 28 26.11 13.11 -18.50
CA GLN A 28 24.85 12.74 -17.89
C GLN A 28 25.14 12.65 -16.40
N GLU A 29 25.10 13.78 -15.71
CA GLU A 29 24.96 13.79 -14.27
C GLU A 29 23.71 12.99 -13.95
N SER A 30 23.89 11.93 -13.19
CA SER A 30 22.81 11.20 -12.53
C SER A 30 22.15 12.18 -11.57
N VAL A 31 21.15 12.90 -12.07
CA VAL A 31 20.28 13.76 -11.29
C VAL A 31 19.60 12.84 -10.29
N LYS A 32 20.03 12.92 -9.04
CA LYS A 32 19.37 12.27 -7.91
C LYS A 32 17.88 12.60 -7.97
N SER A 33 17.05 11.59 -7.75
CA SER A 33 15.60 11.69 -7.54
C SER A 33 15.29 12.44 -6.22
N GLY A 34 15.79 13.67 -6.10
CA GLY A 34 15.34 14.65 -5.14
C GLY A 34 14.11 15.32 -5.71
N ASP A 35 13.11 15.52 -4.85
CA ASP A 35 11.97 16.39 -5.10
C ASP A 35 12.45 17.64 -5.84
N ALA A 36 11.80 17.99 -6.96
CA ALA A 36 11.99 19.31 -7.54
C ALA A 36 11.78 20.35 -6.43
N SER A 37 12.61 21.40 -6.37
CA SER A 37 12.47 22.42 -5.35
C SER A 37 11.14 23.17 -5.54
N VAL A 38 10.08 22.69 -4.88
CA VAL A 38 8.76 23.34 -4.88
C VAL A 38 8.81 24.48 -3.87
N ALA A 39 8.58 25.70 -4.34
CA ALA A 39 8.56 26.87 -3.47
C ALA A 39 7.30 26.86 -2.59
N PRO A 40 7.37 27.35 -1.34
CA PRO A 40 6.21 27.48 -0.49
C PRO A 40 5.21 28.48 -1.08
N VAL A 41 3.92 28.21 -0.87
CA VAL A 41 2.80 29.00 -1.38
C VAL A 41 2.31 29.96 -0.29
N SER A 42 2.39 31.27 -0.56
CA SER A 42 1.95 32.32 0.36
C SER A 42 0.45 32.64 0.29
N GLY A 43 -0.20 32.32 -0.83
CA GLY A 43 -1.64 32.53 -1.07
C GLY A 43 -2.51 31.29 -0.84
N LYS A 44 -3.71 31.30 -1.43
CA LYS A 44 -4.59 30.13 -1.43
C LYS A 44 -3.92 28.99 -2.21
N ILE A 45 -3.75 27.84 -1.56
CA ILE A 45 -3.17 26.64 -2.17
C ILE A 45 -4.24 26.00 -3.08
N SER A 46 -3.85 25.67 -4.31
CA SER A 46 -4.64 24.87 -5.25
C SER A 46 -4.03 23.47 -5.39
N ILE A 47 -4.86 22.43 -5.27
CA ILE A 47 -4.47 21.03 -5.44
C ILE A 47 -5.41 20.38 -6.45
N THR A 48 -4.84 19.59 -7.36
CA THR A 48 -5.63 18.68 -8.20
C THR A 48 -5.46 17.26 -7.71
N TYR A 49 -6.57 16.60 -7.36
CA TYR A 49 -6.62 15.18 -7.01
C TYR A 49 -7.13 14.39 -8.22
N LEU A 50 -6.31 13.53 -8.76
CA LEU A 50 -6.64 12.66 -9.88
C LEU A 50 -6.86 11.24 -9.35
N GLN A 51 -8.09 10.74 -9.42
CA GLN A 51 -8.43 9.42 -8.88
C GLN A 51 -8.84 8.44 -9.96
N LYS A 52 -8.36 7.20 -9.90
CA LYS A 52 -8.96 6.08 -10.63
C LYS A 52 -10.33 5.74 -10.06
N GLN A 53 -11.16 5.10 -10.89
CA GLN A 53 -12.40 4.42 -10.46
C GLN A 53 -13.27 5.26 -9.50
N GLY A 54 -13.49 6.54 -9.82
CA GLY A 54 -14.23 7.46 -8.93
C GLY A 54 -15.74 7.20 -8.81
N ASP A 55 -16.19 6.08 -9.35
CA ASP A 55 -17.48 5.44 -9.18
C ASP A 55 -17.46 4.24 -8.21
N GLN A 56 -16.27 3.76 -7.81
CA GLN A 56 -16.11 2.73 -6.78
C GLN A 56 -16.16 3.35 -5.38
N GLU A 57 -16.94 2.75 -4.48
CA GLU A 57 -17.23 3.27 -3.13
C GLU A 57 -15.98 3.69 -2.34
N TYR A 58 -14.91 2.90 -2.39
CA TYR A 58 -13.65 3.24 -1.70
C TYR A 58 -13.07 4.58 -2.17
N PHE A 59 -12.96 4.78 -3.48
CA PHE A 59 -12.43 6.01 -4.07
C PHE A 59 -13.43 7.18 -4.01
N VAL A 60 -14.74 6.90 -3.93
CA VAL A 60 -15.76 7.91 -3.56
C VAL A 60 -15.51 8.40 -2.13
N GLY A 61 -15.26 7.49 -1.20
CA GLY A 61 -14.88 7.80 0.18
C GLY A 61 -13.57 8.59 0.26
N GLU A 62 -12.54 8.18 -0.47
CA GLU A 62 -11.26 8.89 -0.56
C GLU A 62 -11.44 10.33 -1.04
N ALA A 63 -12.19 10.53 -2.12
CA ALA A 63 -12.54 11.85 -2.63
C ALA A 63 -13.29 12.71 -1.59
N ALA A 64 -14.22 12.11 -0.86
CA ALA A 64 -14.99 12.79 0.17
C ALA A 64 -14.09 13.23 1.35
N GLY A 65 -13.16 12.37 1.77
CA GLY A 65 -12.17 12.69 2.80
C GLY A 65 -11.22 13.82 2.37
N ALA A 66 -10.73 13.76 1.14
CA ALA A 66 -9.91 14.81 0.55
C ALA A 66 -10.65 16.16 0.52
N LYS A 67 -11.91 16.18 0.04
CA LYS A 67 -12.75 17.40 0.02
C LYS A 67 -12.99 17.97 1.41
N ALA A 68 -13.29 17.12 2.40
CA ALA A 68 -13.51 17.56 3.77
C ALA A 68 -12.25 18.21 4.36
N LYS A 69 -11.09 17.57 4.20
CA LYS A 69 -9.81 18.13 4.67
C LYS A 69 -9.41 19.40 3.93
N ALA A 70 -9.65 19.47 2.62
CA ALA A 70 -9.37 20.68 1.85
C ALA A 70 -10.21 21.88 2.33
N ALA A 71 -11.50 21.65 2.62
CA ALA A 71 -12.37 22.67 3.18
C ALA A 71 -11.89 23.16 4.55
N GLU A 72 -11.46 22.25 5.43
CA GLU A 72 -10.89 22.58 6.75
C GLU A 72 -9.63 23.46 6.62
N LEU A 73 -8.75 23.16 5.66
CA LEU A 73 -7.48 23.87 5.45
C LEU A 73 -7.59 25.10 4.54
N GLY A 74 -8.76 25.39 3.98
CA GLY A 74 -8.94 26.48 3.01
C GLY A 74 -8.27 26.26 1.65
N VAL A 75 -7.99 24.99 1.29
CA VAL A 75 -7.40 24.58 0.02
C VAL A 75 -8.45 24.59 -1.09
N ASP A 76 -8.06 25.07 -2.27
CA ASP A 76 -8.85 24.92 -3.50
C ASP A 76 -8.58 23.55 -4.14
N LEU A 77 -9.45 22.58 -3.85
CA LEU A 77 -9.30 21.20 -4.32
C LEU A 77 -10.17 20.92 -5.56
N LYS A 78 -9.54 20.52 -6.66
CA LYS A 78 -10.23 19.94 -7.82
C LYS A 78 -10.05 18.43 -7.81
N VAL A 79 -11.14 17.67 -7.74
CA VAL A 79 -11.11 16.21 -7.87
C VAL A 79 -11.54 15.81 -9.28
N VAL A 80 -10.76 14.94 -9.93
CA VAL A 80 -11.02 14.44 -11.29
C VAL A 80 -11.05 12.92 -11.28
N ASN A 81 -12.14 12.35 -11.78
CA ASN A 81 -12.25 10.91 -12.00
C ASN A 81 -11.56 10.52 -13.32
N LEU A 82 -10.48 9.77 -13.24
CA LEU A 82 -9.74 9.18 -14.35
C LEU A 82 -10.42 7.92 -14.92
N GLY A 83 -11.32 7.29 -14.16
CA GLY A 83 -11.88 5.99 -14.50
C GLY A 83 -10.78 4.93 -14.51
N ASN A 84 -10.70 4.15 -15.58
CA ASN A 84 -9.64 3.18 -15.82
C ASN A 84 -8.69 3.61 -16.96
N ASP A 85 -8.64 4.90 -17.29
CA ASP A 85 -7.96 5.40 -18.48
C ASP A 85 -6.56 5.98 -18.15
N ALA A 86 -5.52 5.23 -18.51
CA ALA A 86 -4.13 5.65 -18.35
C ALA A 86 -3.78 6.88 -19.22
N ASN A 87 -4.35 7.02 -20.42
CA ASN A 87 -4.09 8.18 -21.28
C ASN A 87 -4.73 9.44 -20.70
N LYS A 88 -5.92 9.31 -20.10
CA LYS A 88 -6.57 10.39 -19.36
C LYS A 88 -5.73 10.87 -18.19
N THR A 89 -4.99 9.98 -17.54
CA THR A 89 -4.04 10.35 -16.47
C THR A 89 -3.04 11.40 -16.96
N ILE A 90 -2.41 11.14 -18.12
CA ILE A 90 -1.42 12.05 -18.69
C ILE A 90 -2.03 13.40 -19.05
N SER A 91 -3.17 13.40 -19.74
CA SER A 91 -3.81 14.65 -20.17
C SER A 91 -4.33 15.47 -18.98
N GLU A 92 -4.83 14.83 -17.92
CA GLU A 92 -5.29 15.54 -16.73
C GLU A 92 -4.15 16.09 -15.86
N VAL A 93 -2.98 15.42 -15.80
CA VAL A 93 -1.78 15.99 -15.17
C VAL A 93 -1.31 17.23 -15.93
N GLN A 94 -1.26 17.16 -17.27
CA GLN A 94 -0.92 18.31 -18.12
C GLN A 94 -1.94 19.45 -17.96
N SER A 95 -3.23 19.13 -17.89
CA SER A 95 -4.33 20.07 -17.65
C SER A 95 -4.19 20.76 -16.28
N ALA A 96 -3.84 20.00 -15.24
CA ALA A 96 -3.60 20.52 -13.89
C ALA A 96 -2.41 21.49 -13.86
N VAL A 97 -1.30 21.14 -14.54
CA VAL A 97 -0.14 22.02 -14.72
C VAL A 97 -0.51 23.29 -15.48
N ALA A 98 -1.25 23.18 -16.58
CA ALA A 98 -1.69 24.32 -17.39
C ALA A 98 -2.63 25.26 -16.59
N GLN A 99 -3.44 24.69 -15.69
CA GLN A 99 -4.28 25.42 -14.73
C GLN A 99 -3.50 25.97 -13.54
N LYS A 100 -2.16 25.79 -13.50
CA LYS A 100 -1.26 26.28 -12.46
C LYS A 100 -1.61 25.77 -11.07
N THR A 101 -2.04 24.51 -10.97
CA THR A 101 -2.16 23.83 -9.67
C THR A 101 -0.82 23.89 -8.92
N ASN A 102 -0.85 23.97 -7.59
CA ASN A 102 0.39 23.96 -6.81
C ASN A 102 0.87 22.53 -6.55
N GLY A 103 -0.07 21.57 -6.46
CA GLY A 103 0.23 20.18 -6.22
C GLY A 103 -0.74 19.24 -6.93
N VAL A 104 -0.25 18.07 -7.30
CA VAL A 104 -1.02 16.95 -7.83
C VAL A 104 -0.95 15.80 -6.83
N ILE A 105 -2.12 15.34 -6.38
CA ILE A 105 -2.28 14.06 -5.70
C ILE A 105 -2.87 13.09 -6.70
N ILE A 106 -2.34 11.86 -6.80
CA ILE A 106 -2.78 10.92 -7.83
C ILE A 106 -2.81 9.47 -7.38
N VAL A 107 -3.92 8.78 -7.68
CA VAL A 107 -4.02 7.33 -7.72
C VAL A 107 -4.27 6.91 -9.17
N VAL A 108 -3.30 6.20 -9.77
CA VAL A 108 -3.27 5.93 -11.21
C VAL A 108 -4.04 4.66 -11.58
N PRO A 109 -4.76 4.62 -12.71
CA PRO A 109 -5.31 3.38 -13.25
C PRO A 109 -4.25 2.34 -13.65
N ASP A 110 -3.07 2.81 -14.07
CA ASP A 110 -1.94 1.99 -14.51
C ASP A 110 -0.62 2.64 -14.05
N PRO A 111 0.21 1.95 -13.23
CA PRO A 111 1.52 2.44 -12.80
C PRO A 111 2.50 2.78 -13.92
N ALA A 112 2.31 2.22 -15.13
CA ALA A 112 3.22 2.43 -16.26
C ALA A 112 3.32 3.89 -16.71
N VAL A 113 2.33 4.72 -16.36
CA VAL A 113 2.36 6.18 -16.60
C VAL A 113 3.35 6.94 -15.73
N GLY A 114 3.89 6.29 -14.69
CA GLY A 114 4.74 6.87 -13.65
C GLY A 114 5.84 7.80 -14.17
N PRO A 115 6.73 7.34 -15.08
CA PRO A 115 7.82 8.17 -15.57
C PRO A 115 7.34 9.47 -16.22
N GLN A 116 6.26 9.42 -17.01
CA GLN A 116 5.74 10.58 -17.69
C GLN A 116 5.03 11.56 -16.74
N VAL A 117 4.30 11.05 -15.76
CA VAL A 117 3.67 11.86 -14.70
C VAL A 117 4.72 12.59 -13.88
N VAL A 118 5.77 11.88 -13.45
CA VAL A 118 6.88 12.44 -12.67
C VAL A 118 7.62 13.51 -13.47
N GLN A 119 7.95 13.23 -14.74
CA GLN A 119 8.63 14.19 -15.60
C GLN A 119 7.80 15.48 -15.78
N THR A 120 6.50 15.34 -16.07
CA THR A 120 5.59 16.48 -16.26
C THR A 120 5.50 17.36 -15.02
N ALA A 121 5.35 16.76 -13.83
CA ALA A 121 5.30 17.50 -12.57
C ALA A 121 6.64 18.19 -12.24
N ARG A 122 7.77 17.48 -12.46
CA ARG A 122 9.13 17.99 -12.25
C ARG A 122 9.41 19.22 -13.11
N ASP A 123 9.13 19.14 -14.41
CA ASP A 123 9.38 20.23 -15.35
C ASP A 123 8.55 21.48 -15.02
N ALA A 124 7.33 21.27 -14.54
CA ALA A 124 6.42 22.32 -14.11
C ALA A 124 6.69 22.83 -12.68
N LYS A 125 7.61 22.21 -11.93
CA LYS A 125 7.85 22.47 -10.49
C LYS A 125 6.58 22.35 -9.64
N VAL A 126 5.72 21.39 -9.97
CA VAL A 126 4.50 21.06 -9.23
C VAL A 126 4.79 19.91 -8.26
N ALA A 127 4.34 20.02 -7.01
CA ALA A 127 4.49 18.93 -6.04
C ALA A 127 3.66 17.72 -6.48
N LEU A 128 4.23 16.52 -6.39
CA LEU A 128 3.57 15.27 -6.78
C LEU A 128 3.56 14.29 -5.60
N LEU A 129 2.39 13.78 -5.27
CA LEU A 129 2.18 12.77 -4.23
C LEU A 129 1.27 11.67 -4.79
N THR A 130 1.58 10.41 -4.56
CA THR A 130 0.67 9.32 -4.89
C THR A 130 -0.24 8.97 -3.72
N SER A 131 -1.46 8.53 -4.00
CA SER A 131 -2.32 7.83 -3.04
C SER A 131 -2.60 6.41 -3.53
N ASP A 132 -2.73 5.46 -2.59
CA ASP A 132 -2.97 4.03 -2.77
C ASP A 132 -1.97 3.29 -3.67
N ASP A 133 -1.98 3.56 -4.97
CA ASP A 133 -1.10 2.93 -5.95
C ASP A 133 0.23 3.66 -6.05
N GLN A 134 1.29 2.87 -6.17
CA GLN A 134 2.64 3.40 -6.31
C GLN A 134 2.98 3.65 -7.78
N ILE A 135 3.85 4.63 -8.04
CA ILE A 135 4.48 4.84 -9.34
C ILE A 135 6.00 4.94 -9.19
N CYS A 136 6.70 4.60 -10.26
CA CYS A 136 8.16 4.71 -10.35
C CYS A 136 8.54 5.83 -11.32
N ALA A 137 9.54 6.63 -10.95
CA ALA A 137 10.07 7.68 -11.81
C ALA A 137 10.89 7.12 -12.98
N SER A 138 11.53 5.97 -12.81
CA SER A 138 12.53 5.43 -13.76
C SER A 138 12.02 4.25 -14.60
N GLY A 139 10.81 3.74 -14.35
CA GLY A 139 10.27 2.60 -15.08
C GLY A 139 8.77 2.40 -14.90
N PRO A 140 8.17 1.48 -15.67
CA PRO A 140 6.72 1.25 -15.65
C PRO A 140 6.25 0.35 -14.49
N ASP A 141 7.17 -0.38 -13.84
CA ASP A 141 6.86 -1.33 -12.77
C ASP A 141 7.42 -0.83 -11.43
N PRO A 142 6.56 -0.37 -10.50
CA PRO A 142 6.97 0.02 -9.16
C PRO A 142 7.64 -1.09 -8.36
N ALA A 143 7.32 -2.37 -8.61
CA ALA A 143 7.89 -3.48 -7.85
C ALA A 143 9.38 -3.74 -8.20
N ALA A 144 9.78 -3.40 -9.43
CA ALA A 144 11.17 -3.46 -9.89
C ALA A 144 11.94 -2.14 -9.64
N CYS A 145 11.27 -1.12 -9.11
CA CYS A 145 11.82 0.21 -8.95
C CYS A 145 12.80 0.30 -7.77
N SER A 146 13.83 1.15 -7.91
CA SER A 146 14.68 1.50 -6.78
C SER A 146 13.86 2.31 -5.76
N LYS A 147 14.14 2.17 -4.45
CA LYS A 147 13.44 2.94 -3.41
C LYS A 147 13.59 4.46 -3.57
N ASP A 148 14.67 4.90 -4.21
CA ASP A 148 14.93 6.31 -4.46
C ASP A 148 14.08 6.87 -5.60
N ASP A 149 13.69 6.02 -6.56
CA ASP A 149 12.86 6.38 -7.71
C ASP A 149 11.35 6.18 -7.47
N LEU A 150 10.97 5.56 -6.35
CA LEU A 150 9.59 5.52 -5.90
C LEU A 150 9.12 6.91 -5.48
N VAL A 151 7.94 7.29 -5.96
CA VAL A 151 7.28 8.52 -5.56
C VAL A 151 6.71 8.35 -4.15
N SER A 152 6.71 9.43 -3.37
CA SER A 152 6.11 9.43 -2.04
C SER A 152 4.64 9.06 -2.10
N ARG A 153 4.21 8.13 -1.24
CA ARG A 153 2.87 7.53 -1.29
C ARG A 153 2.11 7.62 0.03
N ILE A 154 0.82 7.92 -0.07
CA ILE A 154 -0.15 7.80 1.02
C ILE A 154 -1.03 6.59 0.80
N GLY A 155 -1.36 5.83 1.84
CA GLY A 155 -2.30 4.72 1.70
C GLY A 155 -2.27 3.82 2.90
N PHE A 156 -2.18 2.52 2.67
CA PHE A 156 -1.97 1.54 3.72
C PHE A 156 -0.70 0.71 3.49
N SER A 157 -0.18 0.16 4.57
CA SER A 157 0.88 -0.85 4.56
C SER A 157 0.30 -2.22 4.82
N GLY A 158 0.43 -3.13 3.85
CA GLY A 158 0.01 -4.52 4.01
C GLY A 158 0.67 -5.17 5.23
N LEU A 159 1.97 -4.96 5.39
CA LEU A 159 2.75 -5.53 6.49
C LEU A 159 2.30 -4.98 7.86
N GLN A 160 2.05 -3.67 7.96
CA GLN A 160 1.57 -3.06 9.21
C GLN A 160 0.17 -3.59 9.57
N MET A 161 -0.76 -3.54 8.62
CA MET A 161 -2.13 -4.03 8.84
C MET A 161 -2.14 -5.51 9.22
N GLY A 162 -1.32 -6.31 8.53
CA GLY A 162 -1.08 -7.72 8.87
C GLY A 162 -0.59 -7.87 10.30
N GLY A 163 0.41 -7.09 10.69
CA GLY A 163 0.94 -7.10 12.06
C GLY A 163 -0.11 -6.78 13.12
N GLU A 164 -1.00 -5.81 12.87
CA GLU A 164 -2.12 -5.49 13.77
C GLU A 164 -3.13 -6.64 13.87
N VAL A 165 -3.46 -7.29 12.74
CA VAL A 165 -4.32 -8.48 12.69
C VAL A 165 -3.70 -9.64 13.49
N GLY A 166 -2.42 -9.96 13.25
CA GLY A 166 -1.72 -11.04 13.95
C GLY A 166 -1.58 -10.78 15.45
N LYS A 167 -1.33 -9.53 15.84
CA LYS A 167 -1.30 -9.11 17.24
C LYS A 167 -2.65 -9.32 17.92
N ARG A 168 -3.75 -8.84 17.31
CA ARG A 168 -5.11 -9.04 17.88
C ARG A 168 -5.48 -10.52 17.94
N ALA A 169 -5.14 -11.31 16.92
CA ALA A 169 -5.34 -12.76 16.95
C ALA A 169 -4.59 -13.42 18.12
N GLY A 170 -3.37 -12.97 18.41
CA GLY A 170 -2.58 -13.44 19.56
C GLY A 170 -3.20 -13.05 20.91
N GLU A 171 -3.77 -11.86 21.01
CA GLU A 171 -4.50 -11.39 22.20
C GLU A 171 -5.75 -12.25 22.45
N GLU A 172 -6.56 -12.51 21.43
CA GLU A 172 -7.76 -13.36 21.54
C GLU A 172 -7.40 -14.82 21.86
N PHE A 173 -6.33 -15.37 21.24
CA PHE A 173 -5.82 -16.71 21.57
C PHE A 173 -5.46 -16.81 23.06
N LYS A 174 -4.71 -15.84 23.60
CA LYS A 174 -4.29 -15.82 25.00
C LYS A 174 -5.48 -15.69 25.94
N LYS A 175 -6.43 -14.82 25.60
CA LYS A 175 -7.68 -14.63 26.35
C LYS A 175 -8.50 -15.93 26.43
N ALA A 176 -8.49 -16.72 25.36
CA ALA A 176 -9.17 -18.01 25.30
C ALA A 176 -8.44 -19.12 26.08
N GLY A 177 -7.19 -18.91 26.48
CA GLY A 177 -6.41 -19.90 27.25
C GLY A 177 -6.11 -21.18 26.48
N TRP A 178 -6.07 -21.13 25.15
CA TRP A 178 -5.92 -22.31 24.30
C TRP A 178 -4.51 -22.91 24.36
N ASN A 179 -4.44 -24.23 24.21
CA ASN A 179 -3.18 -24.96 24.08
C ASN A 179 -2.66 -24.85 22.63
N PRO A 180 -1.40 -24.38 22.40
CA PRO A 180 -0.81 -24.33 21.06
C PRO A 180 -0.80 -25.67 20.32
N ALA A 181 -0.60 -26.79 21.04
CA ALA A 181 -0.53 -28.11 20.43
C ALA A 181 -1.88 -28.56 19.80
N GLU A 182 -2.99 -28.08 20.37
CA GLU A 182 -4.36 -28.39 19.95
C GLU A 182 -4.93 -27.35 18.97
N THR A 183 -4.11 -26.37 18.58
CA THR A 183 -4.54 -25.23 17.77
C THR A 183 -3.81 -25.20 16.42
N ARG A 184 -4.50 -24.74 15.38
CA ARG A 184 -3.87 -24.36 14.11
C ARG A 184 -4.27 -22.97 13.70
N VAL A 185 -3.38 -22.34 12.94
CA VAL A 185 -3.66 -21.08 12.25
C VAL A 185 -3.96 -21.40 10.78
N ILE A 186 -4.98 -20.78 10.21
CA ILE A 186 -5.21 -20.69 8.78
C ILE A 186 -4.83 -19.28 8.31
N SER A 187 -3.91 -19.23 7.35
CA SER A 187 -3.63 -18.04 6.55
C SER A 187 -4.25 -18.21 5.18
N ALA A 188 -5.34 -17.49 4.86
CA ALA A 188 -6.06 -17.64 3.60
C ALA A 188 -5.89 -16.44 2.66
N TRP A 189 -5.35 -16.65 1.46
CA TRP A 189 -5.23 -15.58 0.46
C TRP A 189 -5.02 -16.08 -0.97
N LYS A 190 -5.30 -15.20 -1.95
CA LYS A 190 -4.88 -15.35 -3.34
C LYS A 190 -3.39 -15.07 -3.49
N GLN A 191 -2.61 -16.11 -3.77
CA GLN A 191 -1.14 -16.08 -3.62
C GLN A 191 -0.39 -15.25 -4.67
N ASP A 192 -1.03 -14.89 -5.77
CA ASP A 192 -0.47 -14.00 -6.78
C ASP A 192 -0.65 -12.50 -6.47
N VAL A 193 -1.33 -12.16 -5.37
CA VAL A 193 -1.55 -10.77 -4.93
C VAL A 193 -0.52 -10.37 -3.88
N THR A 194 0.41 -9.49 -4.25
CA THR A 194 1.55 -9.09 -3.41
C THR A 194 1.14 -8.48 -2.07
N VAL A 195 0.19 -7.53 -2.07
CA VAL A 195 -0.30 -6.91 -0.82
C VAL A 195 -0.97 -7.92 0.12
N CYS A 196 -1.58 -8.98 -0.41
CA CYS A 196 -2.10 -10.08 0.41
C CYS A 196 -0.95 -10.87 1.06
N GLY A 197 0.14 -11.10 0.31
CA GLY A 197 1.36 -11.68 0.83
C GLY A 197 1.94 -10.88 1.99
N ASP A 198 2.00 -9.54 1.87
CA ASP A 198 2.49 -8.66 2.95
C ASP A 198 1.62 -8.72 4.20
N ARG A 199 0.28 -8.69 4.05
CA ARG A 199 -0.68 -8.81 5.16
C ARG A 199 -0.51 -10.14 5.89
N VAL A 200 -0.49 -11.24 5.14
CA VAL A 200 -0.34 -12.58 5.72
C VAL A 200 1.03 -12.72 6.40
N LYS A 201 2.10 -12.20 5.79
CA LYS A 201 3.43 -12.19 6.38
C LYS A 201 3.43 -11.43 7.71
N GLY A 202 2.90 -10.22 7.74
CA GLY A 202 2.82 -9.40 8.96
C GLY A 202 2.02 -10.10 10.07
N ALA A 203 0.89 -10.72 9.72
CA ALA A 203 0.06 -11.46 10.67
C ALA A 203 0.80 -12.65 11.27
N LYS A 204 1.47 -13.46 10.44
CA LYS A 204 2.28 -14.59 10.88
C LYS A 204 3.40 -14.16 11.82
N GLU A 205 4.16 -13.13 11.44
CA GLU A 205 5.29 -12.63 12.23
C GLU A 205 4.82 -12.10 13.61
N ALA A 206 3.79 -11.27 13.63
CA ALA A 206 3.25 -10.70 14.87
C ALA A 206 2.62 -11.77 15.78
N PHE A 207 1.85 -12.71 15.22
CA PHE A 207 1.24 -13.79 15.98
C PHE A 207 2.30 -14.72 16.57
N ALA A 208 3.28 -15.16 15.77
CA ALA A 208 4.33 -16.07 16.23
C ALA A 208 5.20 -15.46 17.34
N ALA A 209 5.45 -14.14 17.29
CA ALA A 209 6.15 -13.42 18.34
C ALA A 209 5.35 -13.42 19.67
N ALA A 210 4.02 -13.35 19.59
CA ALA A 210 3.15 -13.34 20.76
C ALA A 210 2.80 -14.75 21.28
N VAL A 211 2.66 -15.73 20.39
CA VAL A 211 2.15 -17.08 20.62
C VAL A 211 3.01 -18.09 19.83
N PRO A 212 4.21 -18.45 20.34
CA PRO A 212 5.06 -19.41 19.66
C PRO A 212 4.48 -20.83 19.72
N GLY A 213 4.81 -21.65 18.72
CA GLY A 213 4.51 -23.09 18.73
C GLY A 213 3.17 -23.51 18.11
N VAL A 214 2.33 -22.58 17.65
CA VAL A 214 1.14 -22.90 16.85
C VAL A 214 1.55 -23.07 15.39
N GLN A 215 1.16 -24.18 14.77
CA GLN A 215 1.44 -24.43 13.36
C GLN A 215 0.46 -23.66 12.46
N ASN A 216 0.99 -23.03 11.41
CA ASN A 216 0.23 -22.33 10.40
C ASN A 216 0.03 -23.18 9.14
N ILE A 217 -1.16 -23.10 8.56
CA ILE A 217 -1.54 -23.71 7.29
C ILE A 217 -1.87 -22.59 6.30
N ASP A 218 -1.15 -22.58 5.18
CA ASP A 218 -1.42 -21.66 4.08
C ASP A 218 -2.48 -22.24 3.15
N VAL A 219 -3.53 -21.45 2.91
CA VAL A 219 -4.68 -21.85 2.11
C VAL A 219 -4.82 -20.88 0.94
N ALA A 220 -4.58 -21.39 -0.27
CA ALA A 220 -4.78 -20.62 -1.49
C ALA A 220 -6.27 -20.48 -1.78
N THR A 221 -6.73 -19.24 -1.92
CA THR A 221 -8.13 -18.89 -2.23
C THR A 221 -8.19 -17.95 -3.43
N ASP A 222 -9.40 -17.58 -3.86
CA ASP A 222 -9.64 -16.51 -4.83
C ASP A 222 -9.98 -15.16 -4.17
N ASN A 223 -9.80 -15.05 -2.84
CA ASN A 223 -10.21 -13.94 -2.00
C ASN A 223 -11.72 -13.62 -1.97
N THR A 224 -12.59 -14.54 -2.41
CA THR A 224 -14.04 -14.42 -2.24
C THR A 224 -14.51 -15.23 -1.02
N PRO A 225 -15.68 -14.91 -0.42
CA PRO A 225 -16.19 -15.69 0.72
C PRO A 225 -16.42 -17.16 0.36
N THR A 226 -17.04 -17.43 -0.79
CA THR A 226 -17.34 -18.80 -1.25
C THR A 226 -16.06 -19.58 -1.54
N GLY A 227 -15.12 -19.01 -2.29
CA GLY A 227 -13.86 -19.68 -2.60
C GLY A 227 -13.02 -19.94 -1.35
N ALA A 228 -13.02 -19.02 -0.38
CA ALA A 228 -12.38 -19.24 0.90
C ALA A 228 -13.09 -20.33 1.72
N GLN A 229 -14.43 -20.33 1.78
CA GLN A 229 -15.21 -21.34 2.48
C GLN A 229 -14.89 -22.76 1.97
N ASP A 230 -14.89 -22.95 0.65
CA ASP A 230 -14.64 -24.26 0.04
C ASP A 230 -13.24 -24.79 0.35
N LYS A 231 -12.22 -23.92 0.23
CA LYS A 231 -10.82 -24.28 0.46
C LYS A 231 -10.56 -24.54 1.94
N ILE A 232 -11.12 -23.72 2.83
CA ILE A 232 -10.96 -23.88 4.28
C ILE A 232 -11.73 -25.11 4.78
N ALA A 233 -12.92 -25.43 4.25
CA ALA A 233 -13.63 -26.66 4.59
C ALA A 233 -12.80 -27.92 4.26
N ALA A 234 -12.11 -27.92 3.11
CA ALA A 234 -11.17 -28.99 2.76
C ALA A 234 -9.98 -29.05 3.75
N THR A 235 -9.42 -27.91 4.14
CA THR A 235 -8.36 -27.83 5.15
C THR A 235 -8.81 -28.38 6.50
N VAL A 236 -9.99 -28.02 6.99
CA VAL A 236 -10.54 -28.51 8.26
C VAL A 236 -10.73 -30.03 8.21
N THR A 237 -11.29 -30.56 7.11
CA THR A 237 -11.46 -32.01 6.90
C THR A 237 -10.13 -32.77 6.92
N ALA A 238 -9.08 -32.18 6.35
CA ALA A 238 -7.73 -32.77 6.36
C ALA A 238 -7.03 -32.72 7.72
N ASN A 239 -7.60 -32.04 8.72
CA ASN A 239 -7.01 -31.81 10.04
C ASN A 239 -8.00 -32.14 11.19
N PRO A 240 -8.53 -33.38 11.28
CA PRO A 240 -9.63 -33.75 12.19
C PRO A 240 -9.27 -33.70 13.68
N GLY A 241 -7.98 -33.65 14.03
CA GLY A 241 -7.51 -33.61 15.42
C GLY A 241 -7.36 -32.20 16.01
N VAL A 242 -7.61 -31.15 15.21
CA VAL A 242 -7.45 -29.75 15.64
C VAL A 242 -8.70 -29.32 16.41
N LYS A 243 -8.52 -28.78 17.61
CA LYS A 243 -9.63 -28.33 18.47
C LYS A 243 -9.93 -26.86 18.29
N ASN A 244 -8.89 -26.02 18.16
CA ASN A 244 -9.06 -24.58 18.04
C ASN A 244 -8.46 -24.05 16.73
N TRP A 245 -9.09 -23.03 16.18
CA TRP A 245 -8.71 -22.43 14.92
C TRP A 245 -8.51 -20.93 15.06
N VAL A 246 -7.31 -20.46 14.74
CA VAL A 246 -7.04 -19.05 14.47
C VAL A 246 -7.13 -18.86 12.96
N LEU A 247 -7.80 -17.80 12.51
CA LEU A 247 -8.04 -17.54 11.11
C LEU A 247 -7.79 -16.05 10.82
N TRP A 248 -6.95 -15.81 9.82
CA TRP A 248 -6.85 -14.52 9.15
C TRP A 248 -6.70 -14.76 7.65
N GLY A 249 -6.82 -13.70 6.88
CA GLY A 249 -6.58 -13.76 5.45
C GLY A 249 -6.16 -12.42 4.88
N CYS A 250 -6.19 -12.31 3.56
CA CYS A 250 -5.93 -11.04 2.91
C CYS A 250 -6.94 -9.95 3.32
N ASN A 251 -8.19 -10.34 3.58
CA ASN A 251 -9.35 -9.48 3.74
C ASN A 251 -10.44 -10.19 4.56
N ASP A 252 -11.49 -9.44 4.90
CA ASP A 252 -12.71 -9.93 5.55
C ASP A 252 -13.34 -11.15 4.86
N GLU A 253 -13.33 -11.22 3.52
CA GLU A 253 -13.93 -12.33 2.74
C GLU A 253 -13.34 -13.68 3.13
N ASN A 254 -12.02 -13.76 3.20
CA ASN A 254 -11.33 -14.99 3.58
C ASN A 254 -11.71 -15.44 4.99
N VAL A 255 -11.85 -14.48 5.90
CA VAL A 255 -12.17 -14.76 7.30
C VAL A 255 -13.65 -15.14 7.46
N GLN A 256 -14.57 -14.44 6.80
CA GLN A 256 -15.99 -14.80 6.79
C GLN A 256 -16.23 -16.19 6.20
N GLY A 257 -15.61 -16.48 5.05
CA GLY A 257 -15.70 -17.80 4.42
C GLY A 257 -15.18 -18.91 5.33
N GLY A 258 -14.03 -18.69 5.99
CA GLY A 258 -13.47 -19.66 6.91
C GLY A 258 -14.26 -19.83 8.22
N VAL A 259 -14.80 -18.74 8.80
CA VAL A 259 -15.71 -18.83 9.95
C VAL A 259 -16.94 -19.65 9.59
N THR A 260 -17.51 -19.43 8.40
CA THR A 260 -18.66 -20.20 7.89
C THR A 260 -18.29 -21.67 7.69
N ALA A 261 -17.13 -21.98 7.10
CA ALA A 261 -16.65 -23.34 6.92
C ALA A 261 -16.47 -24.08 8.25
N LEU A 262 -15.88 -23.43 9.25
CA LEU A 262 -15.69 -23.98 10.59
C LEU A 262 -17.03 -24.23 11.29
N GLN A 263 -17.97 -23.29 11.18
CA GLN A 263 -19.33 -23.47 11.70
C GLN A 263 -20.04 -24.67 11.04
N ASN A 264 -19.94 -24.80 9.71
CA ASN A 264 -20.53 -25.93 8.97
C ASN A 264 -19.89 -27.28 9.34
N ALA A 265 -18.62 -27.28 9.73
CA ALA A 265 -17.92 -28.45 10.27
C ALA A 265 -18.27 -28.75 11.74
N GLY A 266 -19.16 -27.97 12.37
CA GLY A 266 -19.58 -28.15 13.76
C GLY A 266 -18.61 -27.56 14.79
N VAL A 267 -17.62 -26.78 14.37
CA VAL A 267 -16.72 -26.07 15.29
C VAL A 267 -17.48 -24.88 15.90
N SER A 268 -17.67 -24.90 17.22
CA SER A 268 -18.37 -23.81 17.91
C SER A 268 -17.57 -22.50 17.87
N ALA A 269 -18.26 -21.37 17.96
CA ALA A 269 -17.66 -20.03 17.99
C ALA A 269 -16.60 -19.81 19.09
N ASP A 270 -16.65 -20.59 20.18
CA ASP A 270 -15.67 -20.54 21.28
C ASP A 270 -14.35 -21.27 20.96
N HIS A 271 -14.29 -21.93 19.81
CA HIS A 271 -13.11 -22.63 19.27
C HIS A 271 -12.56 -21.97 17.99
N VAL A 272 -13.02 -20.74 17.68
CA VAL A 272 -12.62 -19.99 16.49
C VAL A 272 -12.23 -18.55 16.86
N VAL A 273 -11.04 -18.11 16.43
CA VAL A 273 -10.56 -16.73 16.48
C VAL A 273 -10.32 -16.26 15.04
N GLY A 274 -11.32 -15.64 14.45
CA GLY A 274 -11.24 -14.95 13.17
C GLY A 274 -10.94 -13.46 13.38
N VAL A 275 -9.90 -12.95 12.71
CA VAL A 275 -9.59 -11.51 12.69
C VAL A 275 -9.57 -11.01 11.25
N GLY A 276 -10.60 -10.24 10.88
CA GLY A 276 -10.79 -9.66 9.55
C GLY A 276 -9.91 -8.44 9.26
N LEU A 277 -9.99 -7.96 8.02
CA LEU A 277 -9.39 -6.73 7.53
C LEU A 277 -10.34 -6.13 6.49
N GLY A 278 -10.97 -5.01 6.84
CA GLY A 278 -12.06 -4.36 6.11
C GLY A 278 -13.20 -3.94 7.04
N ALA A 279 -13.61 -4.84 7.94
CA ALA A 279 -14.73 -4.76 8.89
C ALA A 279 -16.17 -4.73 8.31
N TYR A 280 -16.39 -4.49 7.02
CA TYR A 280 -17.74 -4.37 6.44
C TYR A 280 -18.49 -5.71 6.29
N LEU A 281 -17.78 -6.85 6.20
CA LEU A 281 -18.43 -8.16 6.28
C LEU A 281 -18.44 -8.65 7.73
N ALA A 282 -17.39 -8.37 8.50
CA ALA A 282 -17.32 -8.76 9.90
C ALA A 282 -18.49 -8.17 10.72
N CYS A 283 -18.92 -6.94 10.42
CA CYS A 283 -20.05 -6.33 11.10
C CYS A 283 -21.39 -7.03 10.84
N LYS A 284 -21.54 -7.76 9.72
CA LYS A 284 -22.74 -8.58 9.46
C LYS A 284 -22.82 -9.76 10.43
N ASP A 285 -21.69 -10.38 10.74
CA ASP A 285 -21.61 -11.46 11.72
C ASP A 285 -21.96 -10.94 13.13
N TRP A 286 -21.53 -9.73 13.48
CA TRP A 286 -21.82 -9.11 14.78
C TRP A 286 -23.25 -8.61 14.93
N SER A 287 -23.84 -8.08 13.85
CA SER A 287 -25.20 -7.53 13.85
C SER A 287 -26.26 -8.59 14.15
N GLY A 288 -25.97 -9.87 13.90
CA GLY A 288 -26.89 -10.97 14.14
C GLY A 288 -27.08 -11.35 15.62
N GLY A 289 -26.27 -10.82 16.54
CA GLY A 289 -26.33 -11.11 17.98
C GLY A 289 -26.02 -12.56 18.38
N LYS A 290 -25.70 -13.42 17.41
CA LYS A 290 -25.31 -14.82 17.64
C LYS A 290 -23.81 -14.91 17.92
N PRO A 291 -23.36 -15.87 18.76
CA PRO A 291 -21.94 -16.15 18.90
C PRO A 291 -21.31 -16.45 17.54
N THR A 292 -20.20 -15.79 17.24
CA THR A 292 -19.45 -15.95 16.00
C THR A 292 -17.97 -16.17 16.28
N GLY A 293 -17.30 -16.88 15.37
CA GLY A 293 -15.85 -17.00 15.31
C GLY A 293 -15.16 -15.72 14.87
N MET A 294 -15.86 -14.78 14.22
CA MET A 294 -15.34 -13.47 13.84
C MET A 294 -15.19 -12.59 15.11
N LYS A 295 -13.99 -12.54 15.70
CA LYS A 295 -13.77 -11.86 16.99
C LYS A 295 -13.45 -10.37 16.83
N ALA A 296 -12.78 -10.00 15.75
CA ALA A 296 -12.40 -8.63 15.46
C ALA A 296 -12.19 -8.44 13.96
N ALA A 297 -12.08 -7.19 13.52
CA ALA A 297 -11.61 -6.85 12.18
C ALA A 297 -10.85 -5.52 12.21
N LEU A 298 -9.83 -5.41 11.38
CA LEU A 298 -9.13 -4.14 11.20
C LEU A 298 -9.91 -3.28 10.21
N PHE A 299 -10.55 -2.21 10.69
CA PHE A 299 -11.28 -1.26 9.86
C PHE A 299 -10.30 -0.35 9.11
N ILE A 300 -10.52 -0.25 7.80
CA ILE A 300 -9.83 0.66 6.89
C ILE A 300 -10.87 1.55 6.20
N ASN A 301 -10.52 2.82 5.98
CA ASN A 301 -11.46 3.81 5.46
C ASN A 301 -10.76 4.72 4.43
N GLY A 302 -11.28 4.75 3.20
CA GLY A 302 -10.73 5.60 2.13
C GLY A 302 -10.75 7.08 2.49
N LYS A 303 -11.74 7.55 3.29
CA LYS A 303 -11.79 8.96 3.72
C LYS A 303 -10.51 9.39 4.45
N ASP A 304 -9.92 8.49 5.23
CA ASP A 304 -8.72 8.80 6.00
C ASP A 304 -7.48 8.91 5.09
N VAL A 305 -7.41 8.13 4.01
CA VAL A 305 -6.35 8.24 2.98
C VAL A 305 -6.46 9.58 2.26
N GLY A 306 -7.65 9.94 1.77
CA GLY A 306 -7.85 11.21 1.06
C GLY A 306 -7.56 12.43 1.94
N ALA A 307 -7.97 12.39 3.22
CA ALA A 307 -7.67 13.44 4.18
C ALA A 307 -6.16 13.55 4.46
N LEU A 308 -5.48 12.41 4.69
CA LEU A 308 -4.04 12.39 4.94
C LEU A 308 -3.24 12.88 3.73
N ALA A 309 -3.68 12.55 2.51
CA ALA A 309 -3.03 13.00 1.28
C ALA A 309 -3.12 14.53 1.11
N VAL A 310 -4.30 15.12 1.34
CA VAL A 310 -4.46 16.58 1.30
C VAL A 310 -3.65 17.27 2.40
N GLN A 311 -3.65 16.74 3.63
CA GLN A 311 -2.84 17.29 4.72
C GLN A 311 -1.34 17.25 4.39
N THR A 312 -0.86 16.13 3.85
CA THR A 312 0.55 15.94 3.51
C THR A 312 1.00 16.90 2.40
N MET A 313 0.17 17.03 1.34
CA MET A 313 0.41 17.99 0.27
C MET A 313 0.38 19.43 0.78
N TYR A 314 -0.59 19.77 1.63
CA TYR A 314 -0.67 21.09 2.27
C TYR A 314 0.57 21.40 3.09
N ASP A 315 1.06 20.48 3.91
CA ASP A 315 2.26 20.68 4.72
C ASP A 315 3.50 20.96 3.84
N LYS A 316 3.68 20.25 2.72
CA LYS A 316 4.76 20.52 1.77
C LYS A 316 4.63 21.89 1.15
N LEU A 317 3.45 22.24 0.65
CA LEU A 317 3.19 23.49 -0.06
C LEU A 317 3.20 24.71 0.87
N LYS A 318 2.75 24.57 2.11
CA LYS A 318 2.68 25.69 3.06
C LYS A 318 3.96 25.87 3.88
N ASN A 319 4.53 24.76 4.34
CA ASN A 319 5.59 24.75 5.36
C ASN A 319 6.92 24.20 4.83
N SER A 320 7.02 23.85 3.54
CA SER A 320 8.19 23.21 2.95
C SER A 320 8.61 21.91 3.68
N LYS A 321 7.66 21.23 4.32
CA LYS A 321 7.89 19.94 4.98
C LYS A 321 8.04 18.86 3.90
N ASP A 322 9.16 18.16 3.89
CA ASP A 322 9.37 17.08 2.92
C ASP A 322 8.34 15.97 3.03
N PHE A 323 8.00 15.38 1.89
CA PHE A 323 7.12 14.23 1.90
C PHE A 323 7.81 13.04 2.58
N PRO A 324 7.10 12.30 3.44
CA PRO A 324 7.56 10.99 3.83
C PRO A 324 7.58 10.07 2.60
N LYS A 325 8.52 9.14 2.53
CA LYS A 325 8.55 8.14 1.44
C LYS A 325 7.24 7.34 1.40
N GLU A 326 6.73 6.98 2.57
CA GLU A 326 5.36 6.49 2.73
C GLU A 326 4.75 7.07 4.01
N ALA A 327 3.46 7.36 3.98
CA ALA A 327 2.66 7.57 5.18
C ALA A 327 1.33 6.82 5.07
N PHE A 328 0.85 6.32 6.21
CA PHE A 328 -0.30 5.44 6.24
C PHE A 328 -1.45 6.09 6.97
N ALA A 329 -2.65 5.95 6.40
CA ALA A 329 -3.89 6.36 7.06
C ALA A 329 -4.10 5.51 8.32
N PRO A 330 -4.69 6.09 9.39
CA PRO A 330 -4.98 5.33 10.59
C PRO A 330 -5.91 4.17 10.29
N THR A 331 -5.61 3.03 10.90
CA THR A 331 -6.47 1.86 10.95
C THR A 331 -7.03 1.72 12.36
N THR A 332 -8.24 1.16 12.48
CA THR A 332 -8.86 0.96 13.79
C THR A 332 -9.27 -0.50 13.94
N MET A 333 -8.71 -1.20 14.92
CA MET A 333 -9.20 -2.53 15.27
C MET A 333 -10.58 -2.39 15.93
N VAL A 334 -11.58 -3.06 15.35
CA VAL A 334 -12.96 -3.06 15.85
C VAL A 334 -13.42 -4.47 16.16
N ASP A 335 -14.47 -4.57 16.98
CA ASP A 335 -15.16 -5.81 17.31
C ASP A 335 -16.67 -5.57 17.43
N ALA A 336 -17.39 -6.60 17.85
CA ALA A 336 -18.84 -6.59 18.03
C ALA A 336 -19.36 -5.44 18.91
N THR A 337 -18.53 -4.86 19.77
CA THR A 337 -18.92 -3.79 20.70
C THR A 337 -18.57 -2.38 20.21
N THR A 338 -17.62 -2.26 19.27
CA THR A 338 -17.01 -0.98 18.90
C THR A 338 -17.25 -0.55 17.46
N TRP A 339 -17.63 -1.47 16.57
CA TRP A 339 -17.71 -1.21 15.12
C TRP A 339 -18.62 -0.04 14.74
N GLN A 340 -19.80 0.09 15.35
CA GLN A 340 -20.74 1.19 15.05
C GLN A 340 -20.15 2.55 15.43
N SER A 341 -19.54 2.63 16.62
CA SER A 341 -18.92 3.87 17.10
C SER A 341 -17.67 4.26 16.30
N ALA A 342 -17.00 3.28 15.68
CA ALA A 342 -15.88 3.50 14.76
C ALA A 342 -16.33 3.92 13.35
N GLY A 343 -17.64 3.98 13.08
CA GLY A 343 -18.19 4.40 11.80
C GLY A 343 -18.21 3.29 10.72
N VAL A 344 -18.06 2.02 11.12
CA VAL A 344 -18.18 0.89 10.19
C VAL A 344 -19.63 0.75 9.73
N THR A 345 -19.82 0.57 8.43
CA THR A 345 -21.12 0.32 7.81
C THR A 345 -21.16 -1.08 7.21
N CYS A 346 -22.23 -1.82 7.47
CA CYS A 346 -22.47 -3.13 6.85
C CYS A 346 -23.06 -2.96 5.46
N SER A 347 -22.20 -2.87 4.44
CA SER A 347 -22.57 -2.94 3.02
C SER A 347 -22.62 -4.38 2.55
#